data_AF-X1FKS3-F1
#
_entry.id   AF-X1FKS3-F1
#
_cell.length_a   1.000
_cell.length_b   1.000
_cell.length_c   1.000
_cell.angle_alpha   90.00
_cell.angle_beta   90.00
_cell.angle_gamma   90.00
#
_symmetry.space_group_name_H-M   'P 1'
#
loop_
_entity.id
_entity.type
_entity.pdbx_description
1 polymer ?
#
loop_
_entity_poly.entity_id
_entity_poly.type
_entity_poly.pdbx_seq_one_letter_code
_entity_poly.pdbx_strand_id
1 'polypeptide(L)'
;AYFAITGYMGNEGLNIFWALIVGLICGFLIGQITEYFTSEHKPVLGIAKASETGPAINIIEGLSVGMLSTAIPIVLIAATTVAAFYFAGLLGIAIAAVGMLINLGMLLAMDCYGPIADNAAGIAEMAGLGKEVRARTEALDAVGNTTAALGKGFAVSSAALAALAWLATYFEVANIEVASITNVDVIAGLFIGTMMTFLFCALAMKGVSGGAFDVVKEVRRQFKEIKGLMEGEAKPDYMSCVDIATKRALKSMLLPGILVIIIPLIIGFTLGTEAVAGLLVGALLTGLLVAIMMANSGGAWDNAKKYIA
;
A
#
# COMPACT_ATOMS: atom_id res chain seq x y z
N ALA A 1 -10.51 -20.37 -23.42
CA ALA A 1 -11.09 -19.04 -23.11
C ALA A 1 -11.61 -18.36 -24.38
N TYR A 2 -10.75 -17.93 -25.31
CA TYR A 2 -11.15 -17.27 -26.57
C TYR A 2 -12.34 -17.93 -27.29
N PHE A 3 -12.22 -19.19 -27.71
CA PHE A 3 -13.30 -19.89 -28.43
C PHE A 3 -14.60 -20.06 -27.63
N ALA A 4 -14.52 -20.18 -26.30
CA ALA A 4 -15.70 -20.25 -25.45
C ALA A 4 -16.40 -18.90 -25.36
N ILE A 5 -15.64 -17.81 -25.18
CA ILE A 5 -16.19 -16.45 -25.09
C ILE A 5 -16.80 -16.02 -26.42
N THR A 6 -16.13 -16.28 -27.53
CA THR A 6 -16.68 -16.00 -28.86
C THR A 6 -17.94 -16.83 -29.15
N GLY A 7 -17.98 -18.08 -28.68
CA GLY A 7 -19.13 -18.96 -28.85
C GLY A 7 -20.36 -18.59 -28.02
N TYR A 8 -20.17 -18.08 -26.80
CA TYR A 8 -21.27 -17.77 -25.87
C TYR A 8 -21.67 -16.29 -25.82
N MET A 9 -20.74 -15.36 -26.07
CA MET A 9 -20.95 -13.91 -25.86
C MET A 9 -20.67 -13.06 -27.13
N GLY A 10 -20.31 -13.69 -28.25
CA GLY A 10 -20.02 -12.98 -29.50
C GLY A 10 -18.82 -12.03 -29.43
N ASN A 11 -18.79 -11.03 -30.31
CA ASN A 11 -17.68 -10.08 -30.43
C ASN A 11 -17.58 -9.11 -29.23
N GLU A 12 -18.70 -8.79 -28.57
CA GLU A 12 -18.68 -7.98 -27.35
C GLU A 12 -18.00 -8.70 -26.17
N GLY A 13 -18.17 -10.02 -26.08
CA GLY A 13 -17.42 -10.84 -25.12
C GLY A 13 -15.92 -10.81 -25.34
N LEU A 14 -15.47 -10.72 -26.60
CA LEU A 14 -14.04 -10.61 -26.92
C LEU A 14 -13.45 -9.28 -26.45
N ASN A 15 -14.20 -8.19 -26.55
CA ASN A 15 -13.76 -6.89 -26.03
C ASN A 15 -13.58 -6.92 -24.50
N ILE A 16 -14.53 -7.52 -23.77
CA ILE A 16 -14.44 -7.72 -22.31
C ILE A 16 -13.24 -8.60 -21.97
N PHE A 17 -13.00 -9.67 -22.73
CA PHE A 17 -11.82 -10.53 -22.56
C PHE A 17 -10.52 -9.76 -22.71
N TRP A 18 -10.39 -8.91 -23.73
CA TRP A 18 -9.17 -8.11 -23.91
C TRP A 18 -8.98 -7.07 -22.81
N ALA A 19 -10.05 -6.41 -22.36
CA ALA A 19 -9.98 -5.50 -21.21
C ALA A 19 -9.44 -6.21 -19.95
N LEU A 20 -9.89 -7.43 -19.70
CA LEU A 20 -9.41 -8.28 -18.60
C LEU A 20 -7.92 -8.61 -18.75
N ILE A 21 -7.48 -8.99 -19.96
CA ILE A 21 -6.08 -9.32 -20.24
C ILE A 21 -5.17 -8.10 -20.06
N VAL A 22 -5.58 -6.91 -20.50
CA VAL A 22 -4.81 -5.67 -20.28
C VAL A 22 -4.62 -5.41 -18.79
N GLY A 23 -5.68 -5.56 -17.99
CA GLY A 23 -5.61 -5.45 -16.53
C GLY A 23 -4.65 -6.46 -15.89
N LEU A 24 -4.69 -7.72 -16.33
CA LEU A 24 -3.79 -8.78 -15.88
C LEU A 24 -2.32 -8.46 -16.19
N ILE A 25 -2.02 -8.03 -17.42
CA ILE A 25 -0.67 -7.65 -17.84
C ILE A 25 -0.16 -6.46 -17.02
N CYS A 26 -1.01 -5.45 -16.80
CA CYS A 26 -0.68 -4.30 -15.97
C CYS A 26 -0.31 -4.71 -14.55
N GLY A 27 -1.14 -5.55 -13.92
CA GLY A 27 -0.85 -6.08 -12.58
C GLY A 27 0.49 -6.79 -12.51
N PHE A 28 0.74 -7.70 -13.47
CA PHE A 28 2.00 -8.42 -13.55
C PHE A 28 3.22 -7.47 -13.66
N LEU A 29 3.16 -6.50 -14.57
CA LEU A 29 4.24 -5.53 -14.77
C LEU A 29 4.47 -4.66 -13.53
N ILE A 30 3.42 -4.20 -12.87
CA ILE A 30 3.54 -3.43 -11.62
C ILE A 30 4.21 -4.28 -10.54
N GLY A 31 3.83 -5.56 -10.42
CA GLY A 31 4.51 -6.49 -9.52
C GLY A 31 6.02 -6.55 -9.79
N GLN A 32 6.42 -6.76 -11.05
CA GLN A 32 7.85 -6.80 -11.42
C GLN A 32 8.60 -5.50 -11.11
N ILE A 33 7.95 -4.35 -11.29
CA ILE A 33 8.55 -3.07 -10.92
C ILE A 33 8.67 -2.92 -9.41
N THR A 34 7.64 -3.30 -8.65
CA THR A 34 7.70 -3.30 -7.18
C THR A 34 8.83 -4.19 -6.68
N GLU A 35 8.95 -5.42 -7.19
CA GLU A 35 10.05 -6.33 -6.88
C GLU A 35 11.42 -5.67 -7.17
N TYR A 36 11.60 -5.06 -8.35
CA TYR A 36 12.83 -4.36 -8.69
C TYR A 36 13.21 -3.26 -7.68
N PHE A 37 12.23 -2.52 -7.15
CA PHE A 37 12.48 -1.44 -6.19
C PHE A 37 12.62 -1.91 -4.75
N THR A 38 12.17 -3.12 -4.40
CA THR A 38 12.18 -3.61 -3.02
C THR A 38 13.11 -4.80 -2.76
N SER A 39 13.54 -5.54 -3.77
CA SER A 39 14.43 -6.71 -3.62
C SER A 39 15.90 -6.36 -3.87
N GLU A 40 16.81 -7.35 -3.88
CA GLU A 40 18.27 -7.21 -4.00
C GLU A 40 18.74 -6.73 -5.39
N HIS A 41 18.25 -5.56 -5.78
CA HIS A 41 18.58 -4.86 -6.99
C HIS A 41 19.21 -3.51 -6.66
N LYS A 42 19.60 -2.79 -7.72
CA LYS A 42 20.29 -1.50 -7.62
C LYS A 42 19.64 -0.50 -6.64
N PRO A 43 18.31 -0.35 -6.55
CA PRO A 43 17.69 0.60 -5.62
C PRO A 43 17.98 0.29 -4.15
N VAL A 44 17.79 -0.97 -3.74
CA VAL A 44 18.01 -1.42 -2.35
C VAL A 44 19.50 -1.41 -1.99
N LEU A 45 20.36 -1.87 -2.91
CA LEU A 45 21.81 -1.82 -2.72
C LEU A 45 22.33 -0.38 -2.59
N GLY A 46 21.68 0.57 -3.28
CA GLY A 46 21.95 2.01 -3.13
C GLY A 46 21.67 2.50 -1.71
N ILE A 47 20.51 2.14 -1.15
CA ILE A 47 20.14 2.45 0.24
C ILE A 47 21.09 1.78 1.24
N ALA A 48 21.45 0.52 1.01
CA ALA A 48 22.38 -0.19 1.86
C ALA A 48 23.74 0.53 1.90
N LYS A 49 24.29 0.90 0.73
CA LYS A 49 25.53 1.67 0.61
C LYS A 49 25.42 3.06 1.25
N ALA A 50 24.28 3.74 1.09
CA ALA A 50 24.03 5.03 1.73
C ALA A 50 24.16 4.97 3.27
N SER A 51 23.90 3.80 3.86
CA SER A 51 24.05 3.56 5.31
C SER A 51 25.49 3.74 5.81
N GLU A 52 26.51 3.59 4.95
CA GLU A 52 27.92 3.83 5.31
C GLU A 52 28.18 5.29 5.74
N THR A 53 27.35 6.23 5.26
CA THR A 53 27.48 7.66 5.54
C THR A 53 26.57 8.15 6.68
N GLY A 54 25.68 7.29 7.18
CA GLY A 54 24.81 7.54 8.32
C GLY A 54 23.31 7.64 8.00
N PRO A 55 22.46 7.77 9.03
CA PRO A 55 21.00 7.66 8.89
C PRO A 55 20.35 8.71 8.00
N ALA A 56 20.89 9.93 7.94
CA ALA A 56 20.31 11.02 7.16
C ALA A 56 20.34 10.72 5.65
N ILE A 57 21.48 10.25 5.15
CA ILE A 57 21.62 9.91 3.72
C ILE A 57 20.82 8.66 3.37
N ASN A 58 20.76 7.68 4.29
CA ASN A 58 19.89 6.50 4.13
C ASN A 58 18.40 6.88 3.98
N ILE A 59 17.90 7.82 4.78
CA ILE A 59 16.52 8.31 4.66
C ILE A 59 16.31 9.05 3.34
N ILE A 60 17.25 9.90 2.93
CA ILE A 60 17.15 10.64 1.66
C ILE A 60 17.10 9.67 0.48
N GLU A 61 17.98 8.67 0.46
CA GLU A 61 18.04 7.67 -0.61
C GLU A 61 16.75 6.85 -0.68
N GLY A 62 16.25 6.36 0.46
CA GLY A 62 15.01 5.58 0.48
C GLY A 62 13.77 6.37 0.08
N LEU A 63 13.68 7.66 0.44
CA LEU A 63 12.61 8.54 -0.03
C LEU A 63 12.72 8.77 -1.55
N SER A 64 13.93 8.99 -2.06
CA SER A 64 14.18 9.15 -3.49
C SER A 64 13.78 7.91 -4.29
N VAL A 65 14.20 6.73 -3.83
CA VAL A 65 13.83 5.43 -4.39
C VAL A 65 12.31 5.26 -4.39
N GLY A 66 11.64 5.58 -3.29
CA GLY A 66 10.17 5.57 -3.19
C GLY A 66 9.51 6.45 -4.24
N MET A 67 9.95 7.71 -4.39
CA MET A 67 9.40 8.64 -5.38
C MET A 67 9.63 8.15 -6.82
N LEU A 68 10.85 7.68 -7.13
CA LEU A 68 11.18 7.12 -8.45
C LEU A 68 10.33 5.90 -8.79
N SER A 69 10.03 5.06 -7.80
CA SER A 69 9.24 3.83 -7.99
C SER A 69 7.80 4.09 -8.45
N THR A 70 7.30 5.32 -8.34
CA THR A 70 5.95 5.68 -8.80
C THR A 70 5.85 5.88 -10.31
N ALA A 71 6.94 6.21 -10.99
CA ALA A 71 6.89 6.68 -12.38
C ALA A 71 6.32 5.63 -13.36
N ILE A 72 6.90 4.42 -13.35
CA ILE A 72 6.49 3.36 -14.29
C ILE A 72 5.07 2.84 -13.97
N PRO A 73 4.70 2.54 -12.70
CA PRO A 73 3.35 2.09 -12.37
C PRO A 73 2.26 3.07 -12.81
N ILE A 74 2.47 4.38 -12.66
CA ILE A 74 1.48 5.38 -13.08
C ILE A 74 1.30 5.40 -14.60
N VAL A 75 2.39 5.30 -15.36
CA VAL A 75 2.32 5.20 -16.82
C VAL A 75 1.58 3.94 -17.25
N LEU A 76 1.84 2.81 -16.59
CA LEU A 76 1.15 1.54 -16.86
C LEU A 76 -0.34 1.63 -16.56
N ILE A 77 -0.72 2.22 -15.43
CA ILE A 77 -2.13 2.43 -15.06
C ILE A 77 -2.81 3.33 -16.09
N ALA A 78 -2.20 4.46 -16.46
CA ALA A 78 -2.77 5.36 -17.48
C ALA A 78 -2.95 4.66 -18.84
N ALA A 79 -1.93 3.94 -19.30
CA ALA A 79 -2.02 3.16 -20.55
C ALA A 79 -3.10 2.07 -20.48
N THR A 80 -3.21 1.40 -19.33
CA THR A 80 -4.22 0.37 -19.06
C THR A 80 -5.63 0.95 -19.07
N THR A 81 -5.85 2.09 -18.43
CA THR A 81 -7.15 2.78 -18.43
C THR A 81 -7.58 3.13 -19.84
N VAL A 82 -6.68 3.72 -20.65
CA VAL A 82 -6.98 4.08 -22.04
C VAL A 82 -7.25 2.83 -22.88
N ALA A 83 -6.39 1.82 -22.80
CA ALA A 83 -6.56 0.58 -23.57
C ALA A 83 -7.85 -0.16 -23.20
N ALA A 84 -8.15 -0.29 -21.91
CA ALA A 84 -9.37 -0.94 -21.43
C ALA A 84 -10.63 -0.17 -21.86
N PHE A 85 -10.58 1.17 -21.86
CA PHE A 85 -11.66 2.01 -22.35
C PHE A 85 -11.92 1.81 -23.85
N TYR A 86 -10.88 1.65 -24.67
CA TYR A 86 -11.04 1.36 -26.09
C TYR A 86 -11.77 0.04 -26.37
N PHE A 87 -11.61 -0.97 -25.51
CA PHE A 87 -12.27 -2.26 -25.70
C PHE A 87 -13.74 -2.22 -25.29
N ALA A 88 -14.07 -1.74 -24.09
CA ALA A 88 -15.43 -1.82 -23.55
C ALA A 88 -15.87 -0.59 -22.73
N GLY A 89 -15.32 0.59 -23.04
CA GLY A 89 -15.64 1.84 -22.35
C GLY A 89 -15.37 1.78 -20.85
N LEU A 90 -16.27 2.39 -20.07
CA LEU A 90 -16.18 2.40 -18.60
C LEU A 90 -16.24 0.99 -17.99
N LEU A 91 -17.07 0.11 -18.57
CA LEU A 91 -17.13 -1.31 -18.19
C LEU A 91 -15.77 -1.99 -18.42
N GLY A 92 -15.07 -1.67 -19.50
CA GLY A 92 -13.73 -2.16 -19.77
C GLY A 92 -12.73 -1.82 -18.67
N ILE A 93 -12.74 -0.57 -18.17
CA ILE A 93 -11.89 -0.16 -17.04
C ILE A 93 -12.20 -0.99 -15.78
N ALA A 94 -13.49 -1.17 -15.47
CA ALA A 94 -13.90 -2.00 -14.34
C ALA A 94 -13.44 -3.46 -14.47
N ILE A 95 -13.57 -4.03 -15.68
CA ILE A 95 -13.13 -5.39 -15.97
C ILE A 95 -11.60 -5.52 -15.96
N ALA A 96 -10.86 -4.48 -16.36
CA ALA A 96 -9.41 -4.45 -16.20
C ALA A 96 -8.99 -4.47 -14.72
N ALA A 97 -9.73 -3.77 -13.84
CA ALA A 97 -9.52 -3.85 -12.40
C ALA A 97 -9.71 -5.30 -11.88
N VAL A 98 -10.76 -5.99 -12.35
CA VAL A 98 -10.99 -7.41 -12.04
C VAL A 98 -9.85 -8.28 -12.58
N GLY A 99 -9.39 -8.03 -13.81
CA GLY A 99 -8.28 -8.75 -14.43
C GLY A 99 -6.98 -8.64 -13.63
N MET A 100 -6.69 -7.49 -13.06
CA MET A 100 -5.54 -7.28 -12.17
C MET A 100 -5.61 -8.15 -10.90
N LEU A 101 -6.82 -8.47 -10.43
CA LEU A 101 -7.09 -9.26 -9.23
C LEU A 101 -7.54 -10.69 -9.52
N ILE A 102 -7.48 -11.17 -10.77
CA ILE A 102 -7.99 -12.50 -11.11
C ILE A 102 -7.25 -13.62 -10.36
N ASN A 103 -5.99 -13.37 -10.01
CA ASN A 103 -5.13 -14.26 -9.26
C ASN A 103 -5.06 -13.91 -7.76
N LEU A 104 -6.05 -13.16 -7.24
CA LEU A 104 -6.06 -12.67 -5.85
C LEU A 104 -5.84 -13.78 -4.82
N GLY A 105 -6.41 -14.97 -5.02
CA GLY A 105 -6.20 -16.10 -4.10
C GLY A 105 -4.72 -16.50 -3.96
N MET A 106 -3.96 -16.47 -5.06
CA MET A 106 -2.52 -16.74 -5.04
C MET A 106 -1.74 -15.57 -4.43
N LEU A 107 -2.12 -14.33 -4.76
CA LEU A 107 -1.50 -13.12 -4.20
C LEU A 107 -1.65 -13.06 -2.67
N LEU A 108 -2.85 -13.33 -2.16
CA LEU A 108 -3.11 -13.37 -0.72
C LEU A 108 -2.33 -14.50 -0.03
N ALA A 109 -2.23 -15.67 -0.66
CA ALA A 109 -1.41 -16.76 -0.11
C ALA A 109 0.07 -16.36 0.02
N MET A 110 0.61 -15.64 -0.97
CA MET A 110 1.99 -15.13 -0.94
C MET A 110 2.17 -13.97 0.05
N ASP A 111 1.19 -13.09 0.20
CA ASP A 111 1.23 -12.00 1.18
C ASP A 111 1.15 -12.56 2.62
N CYS A 112 0.22 -13.49 2.88
CA CYS A 112 0.09 -14.16 4.18
C CYS A 112 1.30 -15.04 4.54
N TYR A 113 2.05 -15.52 3.56
CA TYR A 113 3.29 -16.26 3.81
C TYR A 113 4.31 -15.44 4.60
N GLY A 114 4.43 -14.13 4.34
CA GLY A 114 5.42 -13.28 5.00
C GLY A 114 5.25 -13.20 6.51
N PRO A 115 4.07 -12.78 7.04
CA PRO A 115 3.81 -12.76 8.48
C PRO A 115 3.91 -14.13 9.16
N ILE A 116 3.66 -15.24 8.43
CA ILE A 116 3.87 -16.59 8.97
C ILE A 116 5.37 -16.86 9.16
N ALA A 117 6.20 -16.51 8.16
CA ALA A 117 7.65 -16.66 8.23
C ALA A 117 8.28 -15.77 9.32
N ASP A 118 7.85 -14.51 9.45
CA ASP A 118 8.29 -13.59 10.50
C ASP A 118 7.97 -14.13 11.90
N ASN A 119 6.73 -14.59 12.14
CA ASN A 119 6.36 -15.21 13.40
C ASN A 119 7.16 -16.49 13.68
N ALA A 120 7.43 -17.31 12.66
CA ALA A 120 8.27 -18.51 12.80
C ALA A 120 9.71 -18.14 13.19
N ALA A 121 10.28 -17.07 12.63
CA ALA A 121 11.58 -16.54 13.03
C ALA A 121 11.56 -16.08 14.48
N GLY A 122 10.56 -15.28 14.88
CA GLY A 122 10.39 -14.81 16.25
C GLY A 122 10.27 -15.96 17.26
N ILE A 123 9.48 -16.99 16.95
CA ILE A 123 9.34 -18.19 17.79
C ILE A 123 10.67 -18.93 17.90
N ALA A 124 11.42 -19.09 16.79
CA ALA A 124 12.71 -19.78 16.80
C ALA A 124 13.73 -19.09 17.73
N GLU A 125 13.75 -17.75 17.73
CA GLU A 125 14.59 -16.96 18.62
C GLU A 125 14.14 -17.11 20.08
N MET A 126 12.84 -16.90 20.37
CA MET A 126 12.29 -16.97 21.72
C MET A 126 12.38 -18.38 22.35
N ALA A 127 12.37 -19.43 21.52
CA ALA A 127 12.49 -20.82 21.97
C ALA A 127 13.94 -21.35 21.96
N GLY A 128 14.93 -20.55 21.55
CA GLY A 128 16.34 -20.93 21.57
C GLY A 128 16.68 -22.11 20.65
N LEU A 129 16.03 -22.23 19.48
CA LEU A 129 16.15 -23.40 18.58
C LEU A 129 17.47 -23.48 17.81
N GLY A 130 18.41 -22.57 18.05
CA GLY A 130 19.74 -22.56 17.46
C GLY A 130 19.84 -21.79 16.15
N LYS A 131 21.09 -21.45 15.78
CA LYS A 131 21.40 -20.54 14.65
C LYS A 131 20.95 -21.07 13.30
N GLU A 132 20.96 -22.38 13.08
CA GLU A 132 20.55 -22.97 11.81
C GLU A 132 19.05 -22.78 11.55
N VAL A 133 18.21 -22.99 12.58
CA VAL A 133 16.75 -22.79 12.47
C VAL A 133 16.46 -21.31 12.24
N ARG A 134 17.15 -20.42 12.97
CA ARG A 134 17.01 -18.97 12.81
C ARG A 134 17.42 -18.49 11.41
N ALA A 135 18.57 -18.93 10.90
CA ALA A 135 19.02 -18.56 9.56
C ALA A 135 18.05 -19.02 8.46
N ARG A 136 17.46 -20.22 8.62
CA ARG A 136 16.43 -20.72 7.69
C ARG A 136 15.17 -19.87 7.73
N THR A 137 14.66 -19.53 8.93
CA THR A 137 13.43 -18.73 9.05
C THR A 137 13.64 -17.28 8.63
N GLU A 138 14.82 -16.70 8.86
CA GLU A 138 15.19 -15.36 8.37
C GLU A 138 15.27 -15.31 6.84
N ALA A 139 15.78 -16.36 6.19
CA ALA A 139 15.75 -16.46 4.73
C ALA A 139 14.31 -16.51 4.18
N LEU A 140 13.40 -17.22 4.86
CA LEU A 140 11.98 -17.26 4.49
C LEU A 140 11.30 -15.89 4.71
N ASP A 141 11.62 -15.20 5.80
CA ASP A 141 11.11 -13.86 6.10
C ASP A 141 11.60 -12.80 5.10
N ALA A 142 12.84 -12.90 4.61
CA ALA A 142 13.33 -12.05 3.52
C ALA A 142 12.50 -12.20 2.23
N VAL A 143 12.12 -13.43 1.87
CA VAL A 143 11.18 -13.69 0.76
C VAL A 143 9.79 -13.09 1.08
N GLY A 144 9.32 -13.27 2.31
CA GLY A 144 8.06 -12.74 2.83
C GLY A 144 7.90 -11.22 2.69
N ASN A 145 8.97 -10.45 2.90
CA ASN A 145 8.95 -9.01 2.70
C ASN A 145 8.74 -8.61 1.24
N THR A 146 9.39 -9.33 0.32
CA THR A 146 9.23 -9.11 -1.11
C THR A 146 7.80 -9.44 -1.53
N THR A 147 7.24 -10.56 -1.05
CA THR A 147 5.85 -10.93 -1.36
C THR A 147 4.84 -9.96 -0.75
N ALA A 148 5.11 -9.42 0.44
CA ALA A 148 4.28 -8.39 1.06
C ALA A 148 4.34 -7.06 0.30
N ALA A 149 5.52 -6.67 -0.23
CA ALA A 149 5.65 -5.51 -1.08
C ALA A 149 4.86 -5.68 -2.39
N LEU A 150 4.98 -6.84 -3.04
CA LEU A 150 4.17 -7.22 -4.21
C LEU A 150 2.68 -7.11 -3.89
N GLY A 151 2.21 -7.73 -2.80
CA GLY A 151 0.82 -7.67 -2.36
C GLY A 151 0.30 -6.23 -2.22
N LYS A 152 1.10 -5.35 -1.60
CA LYS A 152 0.77 -3.91 -1.49
C LYS A 152 0.71 -3.22 -2.85
N GLY A 153 1.67 -3.46 -3.74
CA GLY A 153 1.70 -2.88 -5.09
C GLY A 153 0.48 -3.27 -5.92
N PHE A 154 0.08 -4.55 -5.88
CA PHE A 154 -1.13 -5.06 -6.51
C PHE A 154 -2.40 -4.46 -5.90
N ALA A 155 -2.50 -4.42 -4.56
CA ALA A 155 -3.66 -3.88 -3.87
C ALA A 155 -3.87 -2.39 -4.21
N VAL A 156 -2.81 -1.58 -4.18
CA VAL A 156 -2.86 -0.15 -4.50
C VAL A 156 -3.27 0.09 -5.96
N SER A 157 -2.68 -0.65 -6.90
CA SER A 157 -2.94 -0.44 -8.33
C SER A 157 -4.34 -0.92 -8.74
N SER A 158 -4.80 -2.03 -8.16
CA SER A 158 -6.15 -2.53 -8.38
C SER A 158 -7.20 -1.60 -7.78
N ALA A 159 -6.94 -1.03 -6.60
CA ALA A 159 -7.77 -0.01 -5.98
C ALA A 159 -7.89 1.23 -6.86
N ALA A 160 -6.82 1.63 -7.58
CA ALA A 160 -6.90 2.76 -8.50
C ALA A 160 -7.85 2.51 -9.68
N LEU A 161 -7.74 1.36 -10.35
CA LEU A 161 -8.64 1.00 -11.46
C LEU A 161 -10.09 0.82 -10.99
N ALA A 162 -10.30 0.21 -9.81
CA ALA A 162 -11.62 0.07 -9.22
C ALA A 162 -12.22 1.43 -8.85
N ALA A 163 -11.43 2.34 -8.28
CA ALA A 163 -11.85 3.70 -7.95
C ALA A 163 -12.22 4.51 -9.19
N LEU A 164 -11.51 4.34 -10.32
CA LEU A 164 -11.90 4.95 -11.60
C LEU A 164 -13.26 4.44 -12.08
N ALA A 165 -13.53 3.13 -11.97
CA ALA A 165 -14.83 2.57 -12.31
C ALA A 165 -15.94 3.13 -11.41
N TRP A 166 -15.71 3.21 -10.09
CA TRP A 166 -16.65 3.80 -9.15
C TRP A 166 -16.88 5.29 -9.38
N LEU A 167 -15.84 6.03 -9.76
CA LEU A 167 -15.96 7.43 -10.12
C LEU A 167 -16.86 7.62 -11.35
N ALA A 168 -16.74 6.73 -12.34
CA ALA A 168 -17.60 6.75 -13.50
C ALA A 168 -19.06 6.47 -13.14
N THR A 169 -19.31 5.46 -12.28
CA THR A 169 -20.65 5.22 -11.72
C THR A 169 -21.15 6.41 -10.90
N TYR A 170 -20.28 7.08 -10.15
CA TYR A 170 -20.64 8.28 -9.41
C TYR A 170 -21.11 9.40 -10.33
N PHE A 171 -20.41 9.65 -11.45
CA PHE A 171 -20.80 10.67 -12.42
C PHE A 171 -22.18 10.37 -13.02
N GLU A 172 -22.44 9.10 -13.34
CA GLU A 172 -23.73 8.66 -13.87
C GLU A 172 -24.86 8.87 -12.85
N VAL A 173 -24.70 8.38 -11.61
CA VAL A 173 -25.72 8.49 -10.56
C VAL A 173 -25.95 9.94 -10.12
N ALA A 174 -24.89 10.75 -10.09
CA ALA A 174 -24.96 12.16 -9.72
C ALA A 174 -25.40 13.06 -10.89
N ASN A 175 -25.68 12.51 -12.08
CA ASN A 175 -26.01 13.25 -13.30
C ASN A 175 -24.97 14.33 -13.67
N ILE A 176 -23.69 14.00 -13.51
CA ILE A 176 -22.56 14.87 -13.88
C ILE A 176 -22.15 14.51 -15.31
N GLU A 177 -22.57 15.30 -16.29
CA GLU A 177 -22.22 15.05 -17.70
C GLU A 177 -20.74 15.32 -18.00
N VAL A 178 -20.18 16.40 -17.45
CA VAL A 178 -18.76 16.76 -17.57
C VAL A 178 -18.32 17.45 -16.28
N ALA A 179 -17.42 16.80 -15.52
CA ALA A 179 -16.72 17.46 -14.42
C ALA A 179 -15.68 18.45 -14.99
N SER A 180 -16.12 19.66 -15.30
CA SER A 180 -15.23 20.66 -15.91
C SER A 180 -14.22 21.18 -14.89
N ILE A 181 -12.95 21.16 -15.26
CA ILE A 181 -11.86 21.81 -14.49
C ILE A 181 -12.00 23.34 -14.45
N THR A 182 -12.91 23.93 -15.23
CA THR A 182 -13.22 25.37 -15.14
C THR A 182 -14.22 25.68 -14.02
N ASN A 183 -14.89 24.67 -13.45
CA ASN A 183 -15.74 24.86 -12.29
C ASN A 183 -14.88 25.01 -11.03
N VAL A 184 -15.03 26.14 -10.35
CA VAL A 184 -14.33 26.47 -9.09
C VAL A 184 -14.61 25.44 -8.00
N ASP A 185 -15.81 24.88 -7.94
CA ASP A 185 -16.19 23.87 -6.95
C ASP A 185 -15.45 22.55 -7.18
N VAL A 186 -15.25 22.15 -8.45
CA VAL A 186 -14.43 20.98 -8.83
C VAL A 186 -12.97 21.22 -8.45
N ILE A 187 -12.43 22.42 -8.72
CA ILE A 187 -11.06 22.79 -8.32
C ILE A 187 -10.90 22.74 -6.80
N ALA A 188 -11.85 23.31 -6.06
CA ALA A 188 -11.85 23.27 -4.60
C ALA A 188 -11.87 21.82 -4.08
N GLY A 189 -12.73 20.98 -4.66
CA GLY A 189 -12.77 19.55 -4.43
C GLY A 189 -11.41 18.88 -4.63
N LEU A 190 -10.76 19.12 -5.77
CA LEU A 190 -9.44 18.57 -6.11
C LEU A 190 -8.37 18.91 -5.06
N PHE A 191 -8.31 20.17 -4.62
CA PHE A 191 -7.37 20.59 -3.58
C PHE A 191 -7.65 19.89 -2.25
N ILE A 192 -8.92 19.80 -1.85
CA ILE A 192 -9.32 19.13 -0.60
C ILE A 192 -9.00 17.63 -0.68
N GLY A 193 -9.33 16.96 -1.78
CA GLY A 193 -9.02 15.55 -2.02
C GLY A 193 -7.52 15.26 -1.97
N THR A 194 -6.73 16.12 -2.62
CA THR A 194 -5.27 16.04 -2.59
C THR A 194 -4.71 16.18 -1.17
N MET A 195 -5.16 17.20 -0.46
CA MET A 195 -4.77 17.44 0.94
C MET A 195 -5.16 16.27 1.84
N MET A 196 -6.31 15.64 1.61
CA MET A 196 -6.82 14.54 2.42
C MET A 196 -5.88 13.35 2.47
N THR A 197 -5.21 13.01 1.36
CA THR A 197 -4.17 11.97 1.36
C THR A 197 -3.06 12.30 2.37
N PHE A 198 -2.49 13.50 2.30
CA PHE A 198 -1.40 13.91 3.18
C PHE A 198 -1.85 14.03 4.64
N LEU A 199 -3.06 14.53 4.87
CA LEU A 199 -3.64 14.63 6.21
C LEU A 199 -3.82 13.25 6.83
N PHE A 200 -4.35 12.28 6.07
CA PHE A 200 -4.50 10.91 6.52
C PHE A 200 -3.15 10.30 6.90
N CYS A 201 -2.16 10.39 6.01
CA CYS A 201 -0.81 9.88 6.24
C CYS A 201 -0.16 10.52 7.48
N ALA A 202 -0.26 11.85 7.64
CA ALA A 202 0.29 12.56 8.79
C ALA A 202 -0.33 12.10 10.11
N LEU A 203 -1.65 11.95 10.16
CA LEU A 203 -2.36 11.48 11.35
C LEU A 203 -2.02 10.02 11.70
N ALA A 204 -1.97 9.15 10.69
CA ALA A 204 -1.57 7.76 10.87
C ALA A 204 -0.14 7.64 11.41
N MET A 205 0.83 8.35 10.80
CA MET A 205 2.22 8.37 11.24
C MET A 205 2.39 8.94 12.65
N LYS A 206 1.64 10.00 13.01
CA LYS A 206 1.63 10.56 14.37
C LYS A 206 1.04 9.61 15.41
N GLY A 207 0.07 8.79 15.00
CA GLY A 207 -0.48 7.71 15.81
C GLY A 207 0.60 6.70 16.20
N VAL A 208 1.32 6.20 15.18
CA VAL A 208 2.40 5.23 15.32
C VAL A 208 3.57 5.80 16.14
N SER A 209 4.07 7.00 15.81
CA SER A 209 5.26 7.56 16.48
C SER A 209 5.05 7.74 17.98
N GLY A 210 3.87 8.24 18.39
CA GLY A 210 3.55 8.36 19.80
C GLY A 210 3.50 7.01 20.53
N GLY A 211 2.92 5.98 19.90
CA GLY A 211 2.90 4.63 20.47
C GLY A 211 4.28 4.01 20.61
N ALA A 212 5.13 4.20 19.59
CA ALA A 212 6.50 3.71 19.61
C ALA A 212 7.31 4.32 20.76
N PHE A 213 7.18 5.63 21.02
CA PHE A 213 7.86 6.26 22.15
C PHE A 213 7.40 5.72 23.51
N ASP A 214 6.10 5.45 23.66
CA ASP A 214 5.54 4.90 24.89
C ASP A 214 6.05 3.46 25.14
N VAL A 215 6.08 2.63 24.10
CA VAL A 215 6.66 1.27 24.17
C VAL A 215 8.16 1.32 24.51
N VAL A 216 8.94 2.21 23.87
CA VAL A 216 10.37 2.35 24.16
C VAL A 216 10.62 2.76 25.62
N LYS A 217 9.81 3.67 26.17
CA LYS A 217 9.91 4.06 27.58
C LYS A 217 9.60 2.90 28.51
N GLU A 218 8.57 2.11 28.20
CA GLU A 218 8.20 0.95 29.01
C GLU A 218 9.27 -0.14 28.96
N VAL A 219 9.79 -0.48 27.78
CA VAL A 219 10.90 -1.43 27.64
C VAL A 219 12.14 -0.96 28.43
N ARG A 220 12.49 0.33 28.35
CA ARG A 220 13.60 0.90 29.14
C ARG A 220 13.34 0.84 30.64
N ARG A 221 12.10 1.07 31.07
CA ARG A 221 11.70 0.94 32.48
C ARG A 221 11.90 -0.50 32.95
N GLN A 222 11.42 -1.48 32.19
CA GLN A 222 11.56 -2.90 32.52
C GLN A 222 13.02 -3.30 32.65
N PHE A 223 13.89 -2.95 31.69
CA PHE A 223 15.32 -3.25 31.79
C PHE A 223 16.02 -2.57 32.97
N LYS A 224 15.54 -1.39 33.41
CA LYS A 224 16.13 -0.67 34.54
C LYS A 224 15.65 -1.17 35.90
N GLU A 225 14.37 -1.56 36.01
CA GLU A 225 13.72 -1.82 37.30
C GLU A 225 13.57 -3.31 37.61
N ILE A 226 13.45 -4.18 36.61
CA ILE A 226 13.30 -5.63 36.80
C ILE A 226 14.69 -6.25 36.92
N LYS A 227 15.07 -6.61 38.15
CA LYS A 227 16.34 -7.29 38.44
C LYS A 227 16.39 -8.67 37.76
N GLY A 228 17.52 -9.01 37.13
CA GLY A 228 17.71 -10.28 36.44
C GLY A 228 17.18 -10.30 35.01
N LEU A 229 16.56 -9.22 34.51
CA LEU A 229 15.97 -9.21 33.16
C LEU A 229 17.03 -9.16 32.06
N MET A 230 18.07 -8.35 32.23
CA MET A 230 19.18 -8.26 31.27
C MET A 230 20.03 -9.54 31.26
N GLU A 231 20.09 -10.22 32.40
CA GLU A 231 20.80 -11.47 32.62
C GLU A 231 20.00 -12.69 32.11
N GLY A 232 18.72 -12.50 31.75
CA GLY A 232 17.83 -13.57 31.29
C GLY A 232 17.26 -14.45 32.41
N GLU A 233 17.42 -14.05 33.67
CA GLU A 233 16.95 -14.78 34.86
C GLU A 233 15.52 -14.39 35.27
N ALA A 234 15.03 -13.23 34.81
CA ALA A 234 13.66 -12.75 35.07
C ALA A 234 12.83 -12.68 33.78
N LYS A 235 11.51 -12.87 33.90
CA LYS A 235 10.58 -12.72 32.78
C LYS A 235 10.17 -11.25 32.61
N PRO A 236 10.13 -10.72 31.37
CA PRO A 236 9.60 -9.39 31.11
C PRO A 236 8.08 -9.35 31.29
N ASP A 237 7.55 -8.14 31.46
CA ASP A 237 6.11 -7.88 31.44
C ASP A 237 5.64 -7.58 30.01
N TYR A 238 5.19 -8.63 29.32
CA TYR A 238 4.64 -8.50 27.97
C TYR A 238 3.31 -7.73 27.93
N MET A 239 2.50 -7.84 29.00
CA MET A 239 1.14 -7.29 29.02
C MET A 239 1.15 -5.76 28.94
N SER A 240 2.09 -5.12 29.63
CA SER A 240 2.22 -3.65 29.57
C SER A 240 2.50 -3.13 28.16
N CYS A 241 3.39 -3.78 27.41
CA CYS A 241 3.67 -3.41 26.02
C CYS A 241 2.45 -3.63 25.10
N VAL A 242 1.73 -4.75 25.28
CA VAL A 242 0.50 -5.05 24.52
C VAL A 242 -0.60 -4.02 24.81
N ASP A 243 -0.79 -3.66 26.08
CA ASP A 243 -1.82 -2.69 26.51
C ASP A 243 -1.55 -1.29 25.95
N ILE A 244 -0.29 -0.84 25.98
CA ILE A 244 0.13 0.44 25.38
C ILE A 244 -0.18 0.46 23.88
N ALA A 245 0.27 -0.58 23.14
CA ALA A 245 0.05 -0.68 21.71
C ALA A 245 -1.45 -0.71 21.36
N THR A 246 -2.24 -1.49 22.10
CA THR A 246 -3.68 -1.65 21.90
C THR A 246 -4.44 -0.34 22.11
N LYS A 247 -4.24 0.31 23.26
CA LYS A 247 -4.91 1.59 23.58
C LYS A 247 -4.53 2.68 22.58
N ARG A 248 -3.25 2.75 22.19
CA ARG A 248 -2.79 3.73 21.22
C ARG A 248 -3.38 3.51 19.84
N ALA A 249 -3.38 2.26 19.35
CA ALA A 249 -3.94 1.91 18.05
C ALA A 249 -5.42 2.30 17.95
N LEU A 250 -6.24 1.89 18.93
CA LEU A 250 -7.67 2.18 18.97
C LEU A 250 -7.97 3.69 19.00
N LYS A 251 -7.20 4.46 19.78
CA LYS A 251 -7.38 5.91 19.85
C LYS A 251 -6.93 6.62 18.57
N SER A 252 -5.85 6.15 17.94
CA SER A 252 -5.23 6.84 16.81
C SER A 252 -5.93 6.57 15.48
N MET A 253 -6.64 5.44 15.34
CA MET A 253 -7.38 5.09 14.12
C MET A 253 -8.70 5.87 13.96
N LEU A 254 -9.27 6.36 15.07
CA LEU A 254 -10.62 6.96 15.07
C LEU A 254 -10.68 8.23 14.22
N LEU A 255 -9.75 9.17 14.43
CA LEU A 255 -9.78 10.47 13.75
C LEU A 255 -9.59 10.33 12.22
N PRO A 256 -8.57 9.63 11.69
CA PRO A 256 -8.43 9.42 10.25
C PRO A 256 -9.67 8.74 9.63
N GLY A 257 -10.22 7.72 10.30
CA GLY A 257 -11.40 7.00 9.81
C GLY A 257 -12.65 7.90 9.72
N ILE A 258 -12.89 8.71 10.74
CA ILE A 258 -14.01 9.66 10.76
C ILE A 258 -13.85 10.70 9.64
N LEU A 259 -12.65 11.24 9.44
CA LEU A 259 -12.40 12.28 8.43
C LEU A 259 -12.69 11.78 7.00
N VAL A 260 -12.31 10.54 6.68
CA VAL A 260 -12.57 9.93 5.36
C VAL A 260 -14.07 9.82 5.06
N ILE A 261 -14.91 9.60 6.08
CA ILE A 261 -16.36 9.49 5.92
C ILE A 261 -17.03 10.86 5.91
N ILE A 262 -16.68 11.73 6.87
CA ILE A 262 -17.38 13.00 7.08
C ILE A 262 -17.08 14.02 5.98
N ILE A 263 -15.85 14.08 5.47
CA ILE A 263 -15.46 15.15 4.55
C ILE A 263 -16.20 15.08 3.21
N PRO A 264 -16.32 13.93 2.53
CA PRO A 264 -17.15 13.83 1.32
C PRO A 264 -18.60 14.24 1.57
N LEU A 265 -19.17 13.94 2.75
CA LEU A 265 -20.52 14.37 3.11
C LEU A 265 -20.61 15.89 3.27
N ILE A 266 -19.68 16.50 4.01
CA ILE A 266 -19.65 17.96 4.20
C ILE A 266 -19.52 18.67 2.83
N ILE A 267 -18.61 18.21 1.98
CA ILE A 267 -18.42 18.80 0.65
C ILE A 267 -19.65 18.59 -0.22
N GLY A 268 -20.26 17.41 -0.18
CA GLY A 268 -21.49 17.12 -0.92
C GLY A 268 -22.66 18.01 -0.52
N PHE A 269 -22.86 18.27 0.77
CA PHE A 269 -23.95 19.12 1.26
C PHE A 269 -23.67 20.63 1.13
N THR A 270 -22.42 21.06 1.01
CA THR A 270 -22.06 22.48 0.95
C THR A 270 -21.72 22.97 -0.46
N LEU A 271 -20.86 22.25 -1.19
CA LEU A 271 -20.36 22.61 -2.52
C LEU A 271 -20.96 21.74 -3.65
N GLY A 272 -21.76 20.73 -3.29
CA GLY A 272 -22.47 19.89 -4.25
C GLY A 272 -21.67 18.69 -4.77
N THR A 273 -22.29 17.95 -5.68
CA THR A 273 -21.79 16.68 -6.20
C THR A 273 -20.56 16.84 -7.09
N GLU A 274 -20.45 17.93 -7.84
CA GLU A 274 -19.27 18.21 -8.68
C GLU A 274 -18.01 18.47 -7.84
N ALA A 275 -18.14 19.12 -6.68
CA ALA A 275 -17.02 19.28 -5.75
C ALA A 275 -16.57 17.93 -5.16
N VAL A 276 -17.51 17.03 -4.87
CA VAL A 276 -17.20 15.66 -4.43
C VAL A 276 -16.50 14.88 -5.53
N ALA A 277 -16.93 15.01 -6.80
CA ALA A 277 -16.21 14.44 -7.94
C ALA A 277 -14.75 14.91 -7.97
N GLY A 278 -14.51 16.21 -7.83
CA GLY A 278 -13.16 16.78 -7.72
C GLY A 278 -12.37 16.19 -6.55
N LEU A 279 -13.01 16.06 -5.38
CA LEU A 279 -12.39 15.45 -4.19
C LEU A 279 -11.98 14.00 -4.43
N LEU A 280 -12.85 13.19 -5.03
CA LEU A 280 -12.57 11.79 -5.32
C LEU A 280 -11.41 11.64 -6.30
N VAL A 281 -11.37 12.46 -7.36
CA VAL A 281 -10.27 12.48 -8.32
C VAL A 281 -8.96 12.90 -7.65
N GLY A 282 -8.98 13.98 -6.86
CA GLY A 282 -7.80 14.47 -6.16
C GLY A 282 -7.23 13.42 -5.23
N ALA A 283 -8.08 12.85 -4.37
CA ALA A 283 -7.69 11.81 -3.41
C ALA A 283 -7.19 10.53 -4.09
N LEU A 284 -7.78 10.14 -5.22
CA LEU A 284 -7.34 8.99 -6.01
C LEU A 284 -5.92 9.19 -6.55
N LEU A 285 -5.67 10.31 -7.24
CA LEU A 285 -4.38 10.56 -7.90
C LEU A 285 -3.25 10.70 -6.88
N THR A 286 -3.46 11.48 -5.81
CA THR A 286 -2.43 11.65 -4.78
C THR A 286 -2.31 10.44 -3.88
N GLY A 287 -3.43 9.79 -3.55
CA GLY A 287 -3.47 8.55 -2.78
C GLY A 287 -2.67 7.43 -3.43
N LEU A 288 -2.84 7.25 -4.74
CA LEU A 288 -2.10 6.27 -5.52
C LEU A 288 -0.58 6.51 -5.46
N LEU A 289 -0.14 7.74 -5.75
CA LEU A 289 1.28 8.10 -5.72
C LEU A 289 1.90 7.91 -4.34
N VAL A 290 1.23 8.43 -3.29
CA VAL A 290 1.73 8.35 -1.91
C VAL A 290 1.74 6.90 -1.42
N ALA A 291 0.74 6.09 -1.77
CA ALA A 291 0.68 4.69 -1.37
C ALA A 291 1.82 3.86 -1.98
N ILE A 292 2.09 4.00 -3.29
CA ILE A 292 3.21 3.33 -3.96
C ILE A 292 4.54 3.79 -3.35
N MET A 293 4.72 5.11 -3.20
CA MET A 293 5.94 5.68 -2.62
C MET A 293 6.21 5.13 -1.22
N MET A 294 5.22 5.17 -0.32
CA MET A 294 5.40 4.72 1.07
C MET A 294 5.62 3.21 1.17
N ALA A 295 4.90 2.41 0.37
CA ALA A 295 5.04 0.96 0.39
C ALA A 295 6.44 0.53 -0.09
N ASN A 296 6.89 1.08 -1.22
CA ASN A 296 8.18 0.72 -1.81
C ASN A 296 9.35 1.27 -1.00
N SER A 297 9.26 2.51 -0.51
CA SER A 297 10.30 3.09 0.34
C SER A 297 10.49 2.29 1.64
N GLY A 298 9.37 1.93 2.30
CA GLY A 298 9.37 1.07 3.48
C GLY A 298 9.97 -0.31 3.23
N GLY A 299 9.54 -0.99 2.15
CA GLY A 299 10.07 -2.30 1.77
C GLY A 299 11.56 -2.25 1.41
N ALA A 300 11.99 -1.20 0.70
CA ALA A 300 13.39 -1.02 0.31
C ALA A 300 14.30 -0.77 1.53
N TRP A 301 13.89 0.05 2.50
CA TRP A 301 14.64 0.20 3.75
C TRP A 301 14.76 -1.10 4.54
N ASP A 302 13.68 -1.87 4.62
CA ASP A 302 13.68 -3.11 5.39
C ASP A 302 14.58 -4.17 4.76
N ASN A 303 14.56 -4.31 3.44
CA ASN A 303 15.45 -5.23 2.74
C ASN A 303 16.89 -4.72 2.67
N ALA A 304 17.13 -3.40 2.65
CA ALA A 304 18.49 -2.86 2.81
C ALA A 304 19.06 -3.16 4.19
N LYS A 305 18.25 -3.08 5.26
CA LYS A 305 18.64 -3.51 6.61
C LYS A 305 19.01 -4.99 6.64
N LYS A 306 18.19 -5.85 6.03
CA LYS A 306 18.45 -7.30 5.94
C LYS A 306 19.70 -7.63 5.13
N TYR A 307 20.00 -6.87 4.08
CA TYR A 307 21.22 -7.05 3.27
C TYR A 307 22.50 -6.77 4.07
N ILE A 308 22.44 -5.83 5.02
CA ILE A 308 23.59 -5.47 5.86
C ILE A 308 23.76 -6.43 7.05
N ALA A 309 22.64 -6.93 7.61
CA ALA A 309 22.60 -7.76 8.81
C ALA A 309 23.14 -9.18 8.57
#